data_AF-A0A813DFC9-F1
#
_entry.id   AF-A0A813DFC9-F1
#
_cell.length_a   1.000
_cell.length_b   1.000
_cell.length_c   1.000
_cell.angle_alpha   90.00
_cell.angle_beta   90.00
_cell.angle_gamma   90.00
#
_symmetry.space_group_name_H-M   'P 1'
#
loop_
_entity.id
_entity.type
_entity.pdbx_description
1 polymer ?
#
loop_
_entity_poly.entity_id
_entity_poly.type
_entity_poly.pdbx_seq_one_letter_code
_entity_poly.pdbx_strand_id
1 'polypeptide(L)'
;MGVKVVSHASAIRDSVVSSFFAFLHSGRSGYVLLSGLALIVLAGVMMVATFDSREARAAPPGWEQFVAATGSNQWVSCSFLLSAGAIVLSINYLPRLEGEG
;
A
#
# COMPACT_ATOMS: atom_id res chain seq x y z
N MET A 1 31.08 -10.59 -19.45
CA MET A 1 30.51 -9.68 -18.43
C MET A 1 29.05 -10.00 -18.04
N GLY A 2 28.18 -10.50 -18.93
CA GLY A 2 26.76 -10.76 -18.62
C GLY A 2 26.45 -11.87 -17.60
N VAL A 3 27.29 -12.90 -17.48
CA VAL A 3 27.04 -14.07 -16.61
C VAL A 3 27.05 -13.71 -15.11
N LYS A 4 27.90 -12.77 -14.68
CA LYS A 4 27.96 -12.30 -13.28
C LYS A 4 26.75 -11.46 -12.87
N VAL A 5 26.15 -10.72 -13.81
CA VAL A 5 24.97 -9.89 -13.54
C VAL A 5 23.72 -10.76 -13.35
N VAL A 6 23.59 -11.81 -14.18
CA VAL A 6 22.49 -12.78 -14.07
C VAL A 6 22.57 -13.59 -12.78
N SER A 7 23.78 -14.01 -12.34
CA SER A 7 23.94 -14.74 -11.08
C SER A 7 23.69 -13.87 -9.84
N HIS A 8 23.98 -12.57 -9.92
CA HIS A 8 23.63 -11.64 -8.84
C HIS A 8 22.12 -11.36 -8.80
N ALA A 9 21.47 -11.22 -9.96
CA ALA A 9 20.02 -11.04 -10.03
C ALA A 9 19.25 -12.26 -9.47
N SER A 10 19.71 -13.48 -9.76
CA SER A 10 19.11 -14.70 -9.19
C SER A 10 19.31 -14.80 -7.68
N ALA A 11 20.52 -14.46 -7.18
CA ALA A 11 20.79 -14.45 -5.75
C ALA A 11 19.97 -13.41 -4.98
N ILE A 12 19.76 -12.22 -5.57
CA ILE A 12 18.89 -11.19 -5.00
C ILE A 12 17.44 -11.66 -4.98
N ARG A 13 16.95 -12.24 -6.08
CA ARG A 13 15.59 -12.80 -6.15
C ARG A 13 15.39 -13.87 -5.07
N ASP A 14 16.31 -14.82 -4.96
CA ASP A 14 16.17 -15.94 -4.02
C ASP A 14 16.30 -15.45 -2.56
N SER A 15 17.11 -14.42 -2.30
CA SER A 15 17.19 -13.75 -1.00
C SER A 15 15.89 -13.00 -0.64
N VAL A 16 15.30 -12.28 -1.60
CA VAL A 16 14.01 -11.58 -1.41
C VAL A 16 12.88 -12.57 -1.17
N VAL A 17 12.83 -13.66 -1.95
CA VAL A 17 11.82 -14.71 -1.82
C VAL A 17 11.98 -15.45 -0.49
N SER A 18 13.20 -15.83 -0.11
CA SER A 18 13.49 -16.47 1.19
C SER A 18 13.10 -15.57 2.36
N SER A 19 13.43 -14.28 2.29
CA SER A 19 13.09 -13.29 3.30
C SER A 19 11.57 -13.06 3.38
N PHE A 20 10.88 -13.10 2.25
CA PHE A 20 9.41 -13.01 2.17
C PHE A 20 8.72 -14.24 2.77
N PHE A 21 9.24 -15.44 2.53
CA PHE A 21 8.69 -16.67 3.16
C PHE A 21 8.98 -16.74 4.65
N ALA A 22 10.18 -16.33 5.09
CA ALA A 22 10.50 -16.19 6.51
C ALA A 22 9.60 -15.14 7.20
N PHE A 23 9.33 -14.04 6.49
CA PHE A 23 8.38 -13.00 6.88
C PHE A 23 6.95 -13.54 7.10
N LEU A 24 6.47 -14.40 6.20
CA LEU A 24 5.15 -15.03 6.33
C LEU A 24 5.12 -16.06 7.48
N HIS A 25 6.21 -16.80 7.69
CA HIS A 25 6.33 -17.77 8.78
C HIS A 25 6.35 -17.15 10.18
N SER A 26 6.76 -15.88 10.30
CA SER A 26 6.67 -15.09 11.54
C SER A 26 5.22 -14.93 12.05
N GLY A 27 4.20 -15.29 11.25
CA GLY A 27 2.79 -15.40 11.63
C GLY A 27 2.18 -14.05 11.97
N ARG A 28 2.56 -13.47 13.10
CA ARG A 28 2.13 -12.15 13.59
C ARG A 28 2.55 -11.01 12.66
N SER A 29 3.76 -11.05 12.11
CA SER A 29 4.22 -10.02 11.15
C SER A 29 3.49 -10.15 9.81
N GLY A 30 3.21 -11.37 9.36
CA GLY A 30 2.46 -11.65 8.13
C GLY A 30 1.04 -11.07 8.13
N TYR A 31 0.27 -11.30 9.19
CA TYR A 31 -1.10 -10.77 9.30
C TYR A 31 -1.15 -9.23 9.30
N VAL A 32 -0.20 -8.58 9.97
CA VAL A 32 -0.14 -7.11 10.05
C VAL A 32 0.23 -6.50 8.69
N LEU A 33 1.13 -7.13 7.92
CA LEU A 33 1.41 -6.67 6.56
C LEU A 33 0.19 -6.84 5.65
N LEU A 34 -0.46 -8.00 5.69
CA LEU A 34 -1.64 -8.26 4.87
C LEU A 34 -2.78 -7.29 5.19
N SER A 35 -3.02 -6.98 6.47
CA SER A 35 -4.04 -6.01 6.85
C SER A 35 -3.69 -4.59 6.39
N GLY A 36 -2.43 -4.17 6.53
CA GLY A 36 -1.96 -2.88 6.02
C GLY A 36 -2.13 -2.75 4.50
N LEU A 37 -1.75 -3.79 3.74
CA LEU A 37 -1.92 -3.83 2.29
C LEU A 37 -3.41 -3.84 1.90
N ALA A 38 -4.25 -4.60 2.60
CA ALA A 38 -5.69 -4.64 2.35
C ALA A 38 -6.34 -3.27 2.54
N LEU A 39 -5.95 -2.51 3.58
CA LEU A 39 -6.43 -1.15 3.81
C LEU A 39 -6.04 -0.20 2.67
N ILE A 40 -4.81 -0.30 2.14
CA ILE A 40 -4.37 0.51 0.99
C ILE A 40 -5.16 0.15 -0.27
N VAL A 41 -5.40 -1.13 -0.52
CA VAL A 41 -6.21 -1.58 -1.66
C VAL A 41 -7.65 -1.03 -1.54
N LEU A 42 -8.25 -1.13 -0.36
CA LEU A 42 -9.58 -0.57 -0.10
C LEU A 42 -9.60 0.96 -0.27
N ALA A 43 -8.55 1.67 0.13
CA ALA A 43 -8.42 3.09 -0.13
C ALA A 43 -8.41 3.40 -1.64
N GLY A 44 -7.69 2.60 -2.44
CA GLY A 44 -7.71 2.70 -3.90
C GLY A 44 -9.11 2.51 -4.49
N VAL A 45 -9.88 1.54 -3.99
CA VAL A 45 -11.28 1.33 -4.41
C VAL A 45 -12.15 2.53 -4.03
N MET A 46 -11.99 3.09 -2.83
CA MET A 46 -12.72 4.29 -2.40
C MET A 46 -12.33 5.53 -3.21
N MET A 47 -11.07 5.64 -3.64
CA MET A 47 -10.62 6.72 -4.52
C MET A 47 -11.35 6.68 -5.86
N VAL A 48 -11.54 5.50 -6.46
CA VAL A 48 -12.35 5.36 -7.68
C VAL A 48 -13.80 5.80 -7.42
N ALA A 49 -14.40 5.34 -6.32
CA ALA A 49 -15.75 5.73 -5.94
C ALA A 49 -15.91 7.23 -5.68
N THR A 50 -14.82 7.91 -5.27
CA THR A 50 -14.79 9.36 -5.05
C THR A 50 -14.93 10.13 -6.37
N PHE A 51 -14.26 9.70 -7.44
CA PHE A 51 -14.41 10.32 -8.77
C PHE A 51 -15.74 9.97 -9.45
N ASP A 52 -16.40 8.91 -8.99
CA ASP A 52 -17.75 8.53 -9.42
C ASP A 52 -18.87 9.24 -8.64
N SER A 53 -18.54 10.10 -7.68
CA SER A 53 -19.53 10.88 -6.95
C SER A 53 -20.31 11.82 -7.87
N ARG A 54 -21.52 12.22 -7.46
CA ARG A 54 -22.37 13.11 -8.25
C ARG A 54 -21.70 14.47 -8.46
N GLU A 55 -21.02 14.94 -7.44
CA GLU A 55 -20.29 16.20 -7.41
C GLU A 55 -19.11 16.17 -8.39
N ALA A 56 -18.32 15.09 -8.37
CA ALA A 56 -17.19 14.90 -9.27
C ALA A 56 -17.62 14.79 -10.74
N ARG A 57 -18.71 14.07 -11.02
CA ARG A 57 -19.24 13.88 -12.38
C ARG A 57 -19.88 15.13 -12.98
N ALA A 58 -20.35 16.05 -12.13
CA ALA A 58 -20.95 17.31 -12.58
C ALA A 58 -19.90 18.39 -12.92
N ALA A 59 -18.66 18.23 -12.46
CA ALA A 59 -17.60 19.19 -12.66
C ALA A 59 -16.80 18.92 -13.95
N PRO A 60 -16.20 19.96 -14.57
CA PRO A 60 -15.30 19.79 -15.71
C PRO A 60 -14.07 18.91 -15.39
N PRO A 61 -13.61 18.09 -16.35
CA PRO A 61 -12.49 17.18 -16.13
C PRO A 61 -11.19 17.93 -15.83
N GLY A 62 -10.36 17.36 -14.95
CA GLY A 62 -9.09 17.94 -14.54
C GLY A 62 -9.11 18.40 -13.08
N TRP A 63 -8.64 19.63 -12.82
CA TRP A 63 -8.50 20.16 -11.47
C TRP A 63 -9.84 20.39 -10.77
N GLU A 64 -10.85 20.87 -11.50
CA GLU A 64 -12.18 21.16 -10.93
C GLU A 64 -12.90 19.88 -10.49
N GLN A 65 -12.83 18.82 -11.31
CA GLN A 65 -13.31 17.49 -10.94
C GLN A 65 -12.59 16.93 -9.71
N PHE A 66 -11.27 17.12 -9.60
CA PHE A 66 -10.53 16.71 -8.41
C PHE A 66 -11.04 17.42 -7.15
N VAL A 67 -11.15 18.75 -7.18
CA VAL A 67 -11.66 19.54 -6.04
C VAL A 67 -13.07 19.11 -5.66
N ALA A 68 -13.97 18.92 -6.64
CA ALA A 68 -15.32 18.45 -6.40
C ALA A 68 -15.34 17.05 -5.77
N ALA A 69 -14.49 16.13 -6.24
CA ALA A 69 -14.35 14.78 -5.68
C ALA A 69 -13.89 14.82 -4.21
N THR A 70 -12.99 15.74 -3.85
CA THR A 70 -12.52 15.88 -2.46
C THR A 70 -13.60 16.33 -1.46
N GLY A 71 -14.71 16.88 -1.95
CA GLY A 71 -15.87 17.24 -1.12
C GLY A 71 -16.77 16.04 -0.74
N SER A 72 -16.51 14.86 -1.28
CA SER A 72 -17.33 13.67 -1.06
C SER A 72 -16.99 12.93 0.25
N ASN A 73 -17.96 12.23 0.83
CA ASN A 73 -17.73 11.37 2.01
C ASN A 73 -16.75 10.22 1.71
N GLN A 74 -16.70 9.80 0.45
CA GLN A 74 -15.79 8.78 -0.06
C GLN A 74 -14.34 9.24 0.02
N TRP A 75 -14.06 10.54 -0.22
CA TRP A 75 -12.73 11.13 -0.06
C TRP A 75 -12.19 11.00 1.36
N VAL A 76 -13.04 11.29 2.35
CA VAL A 76 -12.69 11.19 3.77
C VAL A 76 -12.37 9.73 4.13
N SER A 77 -13.22 8.80 3.67
CA SER A 77 -13.05 7.37 3.90
C SER A 77 -11.77 6.83 3.26
N CYS A 78 -11.49 7.25 2.02
CA CYS A 78 -10.25 6.94 1.30
C CYS A 78 -9.03 7.43 2.07
N SER A 79 -9.04 8.69 2.49
CA SER A 79 -7.92 9.31 3.21
C SER A 79 -7.64 8.60 4.54
N PHE A 80 -8.70 8.21 5.26
CA PHE A 80 -8.57 7.45 6.50
C PHE A 80 -7.98 6.06 6.26
N LEU A 81 -8.51 5.30 5.30
CA LEU A 81 -8.04 3.95 4.99
C LEU A 81 -6.58 3.94 4.51
N LEU A 82 -6.21 4.93 3.68
CA LEU A 82 -4.84 5.07 3.20
C LEU A 82 -3.88 5.36 4.36
N SER A 83 -4.25 6.29 5.23
CA SER A 83 -3.44 6.66 6.40
C SER A 83 -3.32 5.49 7.38
N ALA A 84 -4.43 4.80 7.68
CA ALA A 84 -4.43 3.63 8.54
C ALA A 84 -3.57 2.49 7.97
N GLY A 85 -3.69 2.22 6.66
CA GLY A 85 -2.85 1.23 5.97
C GLY A 85 -1.37 1.57 6.06
N ALA A 86 -0.99 2.82 5.79
CA ALA A 86 0.39 3.29 5.90
C ALA A 86 0.95 3.20 7.32
N ILE A 87 0.15 3.53 8.34
CA ILE A 87 0.54 3.39 9.76
C ILE A 87 0.75 1.91 10.10
N VAL A 88 -0.17 1.03 9.72
CA VAL A 88 -0.07 -0.40 10.01
C VAL A 88 1.18 -1.01 9.36
N LEU A 89 1.50 -0.62 8.12
CA LEU A 89 2.75 -1.03 7.46
C LEU A 89 3.99 -0.47 8.15
N SER A 90 3.93 0.78 8.62
CA SER A 90 5.04 1.39 9.35
C SER A 90 5.29 0.68 10.68
N ILE A 91 4.23 0.34 11.42
CA ILE A 91 4.31 -0.45 12.66
C ILE A 91 4.87 -1.84 12.36
N ASN A 92 4.52 -2.46 11.23
CA ASN A 92 5.12 -3.73 10.82
C ASN A 92 6.64 -3.63 10.60
N TYR A 93 7.14 -2.44 10.26
CA TYR A 93 8.55 -2.18 9.98
C TYR A 93 9.36 -1.71 11.20
N LEU A 94 8.72 -1.11 12.22
CA LEU A 94 9.40 -0.56 13.41
C LEU A 94 10.23 -1.59 14.21
N PRO A 95 9.72 -2.81 14.53
CA PRO A 95 10.52 -3.83 15.23
C PRO A 95 11.80 -4.24 14.47
N ARG A 96 11.86 -3.99 13.16
CA ARG A 96 13.03 -4.30 12.32
C ARG A 96 14.10 -3.21 12.33
N LEU A 97 13.74 -1.99 12.70
CA LEU A 97 14.69 -0.86 12.82
C LEU A 97 15.37 -0.85 14.18
N GLU A 98 14.70 -1.34 15.22
CA GLU A 98 15.23 -1.43 16.58
C GLU A 98 16.19 -2.61 16.78
N GLY A 99 16.42 -3.41 15.73
CA GLY A 99 17.38 -4.50 15.76
C GLY A 99 16.93 -5.60 16.72
N GLU A 100 15.75 -6.18 16.49
CA GLU A 100 15.52 -7.55 16.93
C GLU A 100 16.69 -8.42 16.39
N GLY A 101 17.61 -8.74 17.31
CA GLY A 101 18.83 -9.52 17.08
C GLY A 101 18.63 -11.02 17.00
#